data_AF-Q4V401-F1
#
_entry.id   AF-Q4V401-F1
#
_cell.length_a   1.000
_cell.length_b   1.000
_cell.length_c   1.000
_cell.angle_alpha   90.00
_cell.angle_beta   90.00
_cell.angle_gamma   90.00
#
_symmetry.space_group_name_H-M   'P 1'
#
loop_
_entity.id
_entity.type
_entity.pdbx_description
1 polymer ?
#
loop_
_entity_poly.entity_id
_entity_poly.type
_entity_poly.pdbx_seq_one_letter_code
_entity_poly.pdbx_strand_id
1 'polypeptide(L)'
;MLLAKCVLFLVLQVLSCHGEFFSSTSGLAKLFETEVVLLAELQNYVNEINQHAEALQSEIDAIRVEHLNAADGIDDYLNNPVNAFRLIKRLHSDWETFEGSVTADSSRSNYLDTMASLKENLSFPSQDDFVGSAIALTRLQQTYQLDVAELASGILNGVKYGTAMSWQDCFVLGQHLYALRDYNHTVPWLQQSMQLLGEQSYGSESASLDFMEAVVEYHREMGAHESALSLVNHVLSIEPDQRSHLLEARQQLEELITDGDKNGLLHLTARRPGDYHESREFRMYEQVCRGELAPLPSKQRNLRCRLRKSRLGYAPFKLEELHLDPLVVQLHQVIGSNCNMNMK
;
A
#
# COMPACT_ATOMS: atom_id res chain seq x y z
N MET A 1 -41.31 11.85 28.48
CA MET A 1 -39.95 11.50 28.97
C MET A 1 -39.26 10.40 28.18
N LEU A 2 -39.94 9.33 27.71
CA LEU A 2 -39.29 8.29 26.87
C LEU A 2 -38.81 8.81 25.50
N LEU A 3 -39.63 9.59 24.79
CA LEU A 3 -39.27 10.14 23.47
C LEU A 3 -38.01 11.02 23.51
N ALA A 4 -37.85 11.85 24.55
CA ALA A 4 -36.66 12.68 24.72
C ALA A 4 -35.39 11.85 25.00
N LYS A 5 -35.53 10.73 25.73
CA LYS A 5 -34.42 9.79 25.96
C LYS A 5 -34.04 9.02 24.70
N CYS A 6 -35.00 8.64 23.87
CA CYS A 6 -34.74 7.99 22.57
C CYS A 6 -34.06 8.94 21.56
N VAL A 7 -34.49 10.20 21.50
CA VAL A 7 -33.86 11.21 20.63
C VAL A 7 -32.44 11.52 21.12
N LEU A 8 -32.22 11.66 22.43
CA LEU A 8 -30.88 11.87 22.98
C LEU A 8 -29.95 10.68 22.70
N PHE A 9 -30.45 9.44 22.80
CA PHE A 9 -29.68 8.23 22.48
C PHE A 9 -29.34 8.12 20.99
N LEU A 10 -30.27 8.47 20.10
CA LEU A 10 -30.02 8.55 18.64
C LEU A 10 -29.00 9.64 18.29
N VAL A 11 -29.09 10.82 18.91
CA VAL A 11 -28.13 11.92 18.70
C VAL A 11 -26.74 11.53 19.20
N LEU A 12 -26.63 10.84 20.36
CA LEU A 12 -25.36 10.31 20.88
C LEU A 12 -24.74 9.22 20.00
N GLN A 13 -25.54 8.37 19.33
CA GLN A 13 -25.01 7.36 18.41
C GLN A 13 -24.54 7.96 17.07
N VAL A 14 -25.16 9.05 16.62
CA VAL A 14 -24.70 9.78 15.42
C VAL A 14 -23.39 10.55 15.70
N LEU A 15 -23.18 11.01 16.94
CA LEU A 15 -21.99 11.76 17.34
C LEU A 15 -20.72 10.92 17.54
N SER A 16 -20.80 9.59 17.51
CA SER A 16 -19.64 8.69 17.71
C SER A 16 -19.41 7.69 16.58
N CYS A 17 -20.06 7.87 15.42
CA CYS A 17 -19.74 7.07 14.24
C CYS A 17 -18.62 7.74 13.46
N HIS A 18 -17.37 7.44 13.84
CA HIS A 18 -16.25 7.64 12.93
C HIS A 18 -16.36 6.58 11.84
N GLY A 19 -16.74 6.99 10.63
CA GLY A 19 -16.80 6.09 9.49
C GLY A 19 -15.39 5.68 9.09
N GLU A 20 -15.18 4.37 8.97
CA GLU A 20 -13.95 3.78 8.45
C GLU A 20 -13.81 4.12 6.95
N PHE A 21 -12.61 4.50 6.52
CA PHE A 21 -12.32 4.85 5.13
C PHE A 21 -12.35 3.63 4.20
N PHE A 22 -11.84 2.48 4.66
CA PHE A 22 -11.72 1.28 3.80
C PHE A 22 -13.07 0.69 3.37
N SER A 23 -14.14 0.98 4.11
CA SER A 23 -15.49 0.48 3.84
C SER A 23 -16.36 1.47 3.05
N SER A 24 -15.83 2.64 2.67
CA SER A 24 -16.57 3.73 2.01
C SER A 24 -15.85 4.26 0.78
N THR A 25 -16.50 4.17 -0.39
CA THR A 25 -15.97 4.74 -1.64
C THR A 25 -15.83 6.25 -1.60
N SER A 26 -16.74 6.96 -0.91
CA SER A 26 -16.59 8.41 -0.69
C SER A 26 -15.46 8.72 0.30
N GLY A 27 -15.22 7.84 1.27
CA GLY A 27 -14.06 7.93 2.16
C GLY A 27 -12.74 7.80 1.40
N LEU A 28 -12.61 6.75 0.57
CA LEU A 28 -11.45 6.54 -0.29
C LEU A 28 -11.23 7.71 -1.26
N ALA A 29 -12.30 8.28 -1.83
CA ALA A 29 -12.18 9.48 -2.67
C ALA A 29 -11.58 10.67 -1.91
N LYS A 30 -11.95 10.86 -0.64
CA LYS A 30 -11.36 11.90 0.22
C LYS A 30 -9.88 11.63 0.52
N LEU A 31 -9.49 10.37 0.74
CA LEU A 31 -8.07 10.02 0.93
C LEU A 31 -7.25 10.28 -0.33
N PHE A 32 -7.82 10.02 -1.50
CA PHE A 32 -7.19 10.36 -2.78
C PHE A 32 -6.98 11.88 -2.92
N GLU A 33 -7.97 12.70 -2.55
CA GLU A 33 -7.80 14.16 -2.51
C GLU A 33 -6.71 14.60 -1.54
N THR A 34 -6.62 13.98 -0.35
CA THR A 34 -5.51 14.20 0.59
C THR A 34 -4.17 13.94 -0.09
N GLU A 35 -4.00 12.78 -0.74
CA GLU A 35 -2.75 12.39 -1.40
C GLU A 35 -2.33 13.38 -2.50
N VAL A 36 -3.29 13.89 -3.29
CA VAL A 36 -3.02 14.93 -4.31
C VAL A 36 -2.41 16.18 -3.68
N VAL A 37 -2.91 16.63 -2.53
CA VAL A 37 -2.37 17.80 -1.82
C VAL A 37 -0.96 17.53 -1.29
N LEU A 38 -0.75 16.35 -0.69
CA LEU A 38 0.57 15.97 -0.14
C LEU A 38 1.62 15.85 -1.25
N LEU A 39 1.25 15.28 -2.40
CA LEU A 39 2.12 15.15 -3.55
C LEU A 39 2.52 16.53 -4.11
N ALA A 40 1.57 17.47 -4.20
CA ALA A 40 1.86 18.82 -4.64
C ALA A 40 2.85 19.53 -3.70
N GLU A 41 2.71 19.35 -2.38
CA GLU A 41 3.62 19.96 -1.41
C GLU A 41 5.01 19.33 -1.43
N LEU A 42 5.12 18.02 -1.60
CA LEU A 42 6.41 17.37 -1.83
C LEU A 42 7.08 17.86 -3.12
N GLN A 43 6.30 18.08 -4.18
CA GLN A 43 6.81 18.66 -5.42
C GLN A 43 7.30 20.10 -5.23
N ASN A 44 6.61 20.92 -4.41
CA ASN A 44 7.05 22.27 -4.07
C ASN A 44 8.42 22.24 -3.37
N TYR A 45 8.58 21.36 -2.37
CA TYR A 45 9.86 21.18 -1.69
C TYR A 45 11.00 20.80 -2.65
N VAL A 46 10.74 19.84 -3.55
CA VAL A 46 11.73 19.45 -4.58
C VAL A 46 12.07 20.62 -5.50
N ASN A 47 11.08 21.43 -5.89
CA ASN A 47 11.31 22.61 -6.73
C ASN A 47 12.18 23.65 -6.02
N GLU A 48 11.96 23.91 -4.72
CA GLU A 48 12.77 24.84 -3.94
C GLU A 48 14.24 24.38 -3.84
N ILE A 49 14.46 23.09 -3.56
CA ILE A 49 15.81 22.51 -3.54
C ILE A 49 16.47 22.65 -4.91
N ASN A 50 15.76 22.32 -5.99
CA ASN A 50 16.32 22.39 -7.33
C ASN A 50 16.67 23.82 -7.73
N GLN A 51 15.83 24.81 -7.41
CA GLN A 51 16.13 26.22 -7.67
C GLN A 51 17.39 26.68 -6.91
N HIS A 52 17.53 26.29 -5.65
CA HIS A 52 18.71 26.63 -4.87
C HIS A 52 19.97 25.92 -5.40
N ALA A 53 19.85 24.64 -5.75
CA ALA A 53 20.92 23.86 -6.36
C ALA A 53 21.36 24.45 -7.71
N GLU A 54 20.42 24.86 -8.56
CA GLU A 54 20.69 25.51 -9.85
C GLU A 54 21.41 26.86 -9.67
N ALA A 55 21.02 27.66 -8.67
CA ALA A 55 21.69 28.91 -8.36
C ALA A 55 23.16 28.68 -7.96
N LEU A 56 23.41 27.72 -7.05
CA LEU A 56 24.79 27.36 -6.65
C LEU A 56 25.57 26.74 -7.81
N GLN A 57 24.93 25.92 -8.64
CA GLN A 57 25.55 25.31 -9.81
C GLN A 57 25.98 26.36 -10.83
N SER A 58 25.18 27.41 -11.06
CA SER A 58 25.54 28.54 -11.91
C SER A 58 26.79 29.27 -11.41
N GLU A 59 26.92 29.47 -10.09
CA GLU A 59 28.11 30.09 -9.50
C GLU A 59 29.35 29.20 -9.66
N ILE A 60 29.20 27.89 -9.45
CA ILE A 60 30.27 26.90 -9.67
C ILE A 60 30.74 26.94 -11.13
N ASP A 61 29.80 26.94 -12.08
CA ASP A 61 30.13 26.90 -13.50
C ASP A 61 30.79 28.21 -13.98
N ALA A 62 30.38 29.36 -13.43
CA ALA A 62 31.04 30.63 -13.68
C ALA A 62 32.51 30.63 -13.21
N ILE A 63 32.80 30.05 -12.04
CA ILE A 63 34.15 29.89 -11.51
C ILE A 63 34.96 28.90 -12.36
N ARG A 64 34.35 27.79 -12.79
CA ARG A 64 35.03 26.80 -13.65
C ARG A 64 35.42 27.36 -15.00
N VAL A 65 34.55 28.14 -15.65
CA VAL A 65 34.86 28.79 -16.93
C VAL A 65 36.04 29.76 -16.77
N GLU A 66 36.09 30.52 -15.68
CA GLU A 66 37.25 31.38 -15.35
C GLU A 66 38.54 30.56 -15.20
N HIS A 67 38.50 29.44 -14.48
CA HIS A 67 39.67 28.58 -14.27
C HIS A 67 40.13 27.86 -15.56
N LEU A 68 39.20 27.43 -16.41
CA LEU A 68 39.52 26.84 -17.70
C LEU A 68 40.25 27.82 -18.61
N ASN A 69 39.80 29.09 -18.66
CA ASN A 69 40.48 30.14 -19.41
C ASN A 69 41.88 30.49 -18.84
N ALA A 70 42.14 30.14 -17.57
CA ALA A 70 43.42 30.34 -16.90
C ALA A 70 44.38 29.14 -17.06
N ALA A 71 43.89 27.98 -17.50
CA ALA A 71 44.62 26.72 -17.46
C ALA A 71 45.87 26.68 -18.37
N ASP A 72 45.85 27.41 -19.48
CA ASP A 72 46.95 27.47 -20.45
C ASP A 72 48.09 28.44 -20.03
N GLY A 73 47.92 29.19 -18.93
CA GLY A 73 48.90 30.20 -18.50
C GLY A 73 48.55 30.81 -17.15
N ILE A 74 48.71 30.06 -16.06
CA ILE A 74 48.44 30.52 -14.69
C ILE A 74 49.23 31.79 -14.34
N ASP A 75 50.48 31.89 -14.77
CA ASP A 75 51.31 33.07 -14.48
C ASP A 75 50.75 34.32 -15.17
N ASP A 76 50.33 34.22 -16.44
CA ASP A 76 49.69 35.33 -17.15
C ASP A 76 48.32 35.68 -16.56
N TYR A 77 47.58 34.67 -16.10
CA TYR A 77 46.32 34.85 -15.40
C TYR A 77 46.48 35.61 -14.09
N LEU A 78 47.46 35.24 -13.25
CA LEU A 78 47.73 35.87 -11.96
C LEU A 78 48.41 37.23 -12.09
N ASN A 79 49.19 37.46 -13.15
CA ASN A 79 49.77 38.77 -13.46
C ASN A 79 48.73 39.78 -13.96
N ASN A 80 47.53 39.34 -14.32
CA ASN A 80 46.41 40.23 -14.58
C ASN A 80 45.78 40.70 -13.24
N PRO A 81 45.85 42.01 -12.91
CA PRO A 81 45.38 42.52 -11.62
C PRO A 81 43.86 42.35 -11.40
N VAL A 82 43.06 42.25 -12.47
CA VAL A 82 41.61 42.00 -12.36
C VAL A 82 41.36 40.56 -11.90
N ASN A 83 42.06 39.59 -12.49
CA ASN A 83 41.93 38.17 -12.15
C ASN A 83 42.44 37.89 -10.73
N ALA A 84 43.58 38.48 -10.35
CA ALA A 84 44.12 38.40 -9.00
C ALA A 84 43.12 38.97 -7.97
N PHE A 85 42.53 40.14 -8.24
CA PHE A 85 41.49 40.72 -7.37
C PHE A 85 40.25 39.82 -7.27
N ARG A 86 39.75 39.27 -8.39
CA ARG A 86 38.57 38.37 -8.38
C ARG A 86 38.82 37.11 -7.56
N LEU A 87 40.00 36.49 -7.67
CA LEU A 87 40.38 35.34 -6.86
C LEU A 87 40.42 35.67 -5.36
N ILE A 88 41.06 36.80 -5.01
CA ILE A 88 41.15 37.27 -3.61
C ILE A 88 39.75 37.56 -3.07
N LYS A 89 38.92 38.30 -3.79
CA LYS A 89 37.53 38.59 -3.41
C LYS A 89 36.75 37.30 -3.18
N ARG A 90 36.86 36.32 -4.08
CA ARG A 90 36.15 35.05 -3.95
C ARG A 90 36.51 34.33 -2.65
N LEU A 91 37.81 34.24 -2.34
CA LEU A 91 38.33 33.65 -1.09
C LEU A 91 38.06 34.49 0.16
N HIS A 92 37.85 35.80 0.01
CA HIS A 92 37.60 36.70 1.12
C HIS A 92 36.12 36.79 1.52
N SER A 93 35.19 36.80 0.55
CA SER A 93 33.78 37.09 0.80
C SER A 93 32.77 36.21 0.04
N ASP A 94 33.08 35.79 -1.20
CA ASP A 94 32.05 35.11 -2.01
C ASP A 94 31.76 33.71 -1.45
N TRP A 95 32.76 32.97 -0.96
CA TRP A 95 32.54 31.69 -0.29
C TRP A 95 31.71 31.82 0.99
N GLU A 96 31.93 32.86 1.81
CA GLU A 96 31.09 33.14 2.99
C GLU A 96 29.64 33.42 2.58
N THR A 97 29.44 34.08 1.42
CA THR A 97 28.11 34.32 0.87
C THR A 97 27.43 33.02 0.44
N PHE A 98 28.16 32.10 -0.19
CA PHE A 98 27.62 30.78 -0.56
C PHE A 98 27.26 29.94 0.67
N GLU A 99 28.14 29.93 1.69
CA GLU A 99 27.85 29.29 2.99
C GLU A 99 26.61 29.88 3.65
N GLY A 100 26.46 31.21 3.60
CA GLY A 100 25.29 31.93 4.09
C GLY A 100 24.01 31.54 3.35
N SER A 101 24.07 31.41 2.01
CA SER A 101 22.93 30.94 1.20
C SER A 101 22.50 29.52 1.59
N VAL A 102 23.46 28.61 1.74
CA VAL A 102 23.20 27.23 2.20
C VAL A 102 22.59 27.22 3.59
N THR A 103 23.09 28.07 4.49
CA THR A 103 22.59 28.16 5.88
C THR A 103 21.18 28.78 5.96
N ALA A 104 20.88 29.72 5.05
CA ALA A 104 19.59 30.40 5.00
C ALA A 104 18.49 29.58 4.29
N ASP A 105 18.83 28.44 3.69
CA ASP A 105 17.86 27.55 3.05
C ASP A 105 16.85 27.02 4.06
N SER A 106 15.61 27.50 3.92
CA SER A 106 14.48 27.11 4.75
C SER A 106 13.56 26.10 4.09
N SER A 107 13.89 25.55 2.91
CA SER A 107 13.02 24.64 2.16
C SER A 107 12.59 23.44 2.99
N ARG A 108 13.54 22.84 3.72
CA ARG A 108 13.27 21.71 4.62
C ARG A 108 12.32 22.09 5.75
N SER A 109 12.56 23.22 6.43
CA SER A 109 11.68 23.64 7.54
C SER A 109 10.30 24.00 7.04
N ASN A 110 10.20 24.74 5.94
CA ASN A 110 8.94 25.12 5.30
C ASN A 110 8.10 23.89 4.97
N TYR A 111 8.69 22.88 4.32
CA TYR A 111 8.02 21.63 3.99
C TYR A 111 7.51 20.90 5.23
N LEU A 112 8.35 20.75 6.27
CA LEU A 112 7.98 20.04 7.49
C LEU A 112 6.87 20.75 8.27
N ASP A 113 6.92 22.08 8.34
CA ASP A 113 5.90 22.89 9.00
C ASP A 113 4.56 22.85 8.24
N THR A 114 4.60 22.97 6.91
CA THR A 114 3.40 22.80 6.07
C THR A 114 2.82 21.39 6.21
N MET A 115 3.66 20.36 6.18
CA MET A 115 3.23 18.97 6.38
C MET A 115 2.58 18.76 7.75
N ALA A 116 3.13 19.35 8.81
CA ALA A 116 2.54 19.28 10.14
C ALA A 116 1.13 19.92 10.15
N SER A 117 0.96 21.08 9.53
CA SER A 117 -0.33 21.74 9.40
C SER A 117 -1.33 20.94 8.55
N LEU A 118 -0.88 20.33 7.45
CA LEU A 118 -1.74 19.49 6.61
C LEU A 118 -2.20 18.23 7.34
N LYS A 119 -1.37 17.64 8.21
CA LYS A 119 -1.76 16.49 9.05
C LYS A 119 -2.90 16.80 10.01
N GLU A 120 -3.03 18.05 10.46
CA GLU A 120 -4.12 18.46 11.34
C GLU A 120 -5.44 18.70 10.59
N ASN A 121 -5.35 19.06 9.30
CA ASN A 121 -6.50 19.54 8.52
C ASN A 121 -7.02 18.54 7.48
N LEU A 122 -6.16 17.64 6.99
CA LEU A 122 -6.52 16.62 6.02
C LEU A 122 -6.93 15.32 6.70
N SER A 123 -7.58 14.45 5.92
CA SER A 123 -8.01 13.14 6.40
C SER A 123 -6.95 12.09 6.11
N PHE A 124 -6.58 11.35 7.14
CA PHE A 124 -5.65 10.23 7.07
C PHE A 124 -6.33 8.95 7.56
N PRO A 125 -6.00 7.80 6.97
CA PRO A 125 -6.47 6.52 7.48
C PRO A 125 -5.89 6.25 8.86
N SER A 126 -6.68 5.63 9.72
CA SER A 126 -6.23 5.11 11.01
C SER A 126 -5.54 3.75 10.84
N GLN A 127 -4.97 3.24 11.94
CA GLN A 127 -4.45 1.86 11.96
C GLN A 127 -5.57 0.83 11.70
N ASP A 128 -6.78 1.10 12.18
CA ASP A 128 -7.94 0.23 11.96
C ASP A 128 -8.34 0.20 10.49
N ASP A 129 -8.22 1.33 9.78
CA ASP A 129 -8.48 1.37 8.33
C ASP A 129 -7.49 0.53 7.54
N PHE A 130 -6.23 0.59 7.94
CA PHE A 130 -5.17 -0.21 7.34
C PHE A 130 -5.36 -1.70 7.62
N VAL A 131 -5.68 -2.08 8.86
CA VAL A 131 -5.98 -3.48 9.23
C VAL A 131 -7.23 -3.98 8.51
N GLY A 132 -8.27 -3.15 8.45
CA GLY A 132 -9.53 -3.44 7.77
C GLY A 132 -9.35 -3.70 6.28
N SER A 133 -8.48 -2.93 5.61
CA SER A 133 -8.16 -3.14 4.20
C SER A 133 -7.41 -4.45 3.94
N ALA A 134 -6.44 -4.80 4.81
CA ALA A 134 -5.73 -6.07 4.73
C ALA A 134 -6.67 -7.27 4.92
N ILE A 135 -7.56 -7.22 5.92
CA ILE A 135 -8.57 -8.27 6.17
C ILE A 135 -9.56 -8.35 5.00
N ALA A 136 -9.98 -7.22 4.44
CA ALA A 136 -10.89 -7.22 3.29
C ALA A 136 -10.24 -7.88 2.06
N LEU A 137 -8.95 -7.63 1.83
CA LEU A 137 -8.19 -8.23 0.74
C LEU A 137 -8.04 -9.75 0.91
N THR A 138 -7.63 -10.24 2.08
CA THR A 138 -7.53 -11.69 2.33
C THR A 138 -8.88 -12.38 2.32
N ARG A 139 -9.95 -11.70 2.75
CA ARG A 139 -11.32 -12.21 2.61
C ARG A 139 -11.70 -12.43 1.16
N LEU A 140 -11.37 -11.49 0.26
CA LEU A 140 -11.60 -11.66 -1.18
C LEU A 140 -10.77 -12.81 -1.73
N GLN A 141 -9.48 -12.86 -1.37
CA GLN A 141 -8.57 -13.95 -1.73
C GLN A 141 -9.17 -15.31 -1.37
N GLN A 142 -9.59 -15.51 -0.12
CA GLN A 142 -10.16 -16.77 0.34
C GLN A 142 -11.52 -17.06 -0.32
N THR A 143 -12.43 -16.08 -0.34
CA THR A 143 -13.80 -16.28 -0.84
C THR A 143 -13.81 -16.68 -2.31
N TYR A 144 -12.96 -16.04 -3.12
CA TYR A 144 -12.88 -16.26 -4.56
C TYR A 144 -11.76 -17.22 -4.98
N GLN A 145 -11.00 -17.77 -4.03
CA GLN A 145 -9.84 -18.64 -4.29
C GLN A 145 -8.84 -18.00 -5.26
N LEU A 146 -8.55 -16.72 -5.03
CA LEU A 146 -7.66 -15.95 -5.90
C LEU A 146 -6.21 -16.35 -5.65
N ASP A 147 -5.47 -16.51 -6.75
CA ASP A 147 -4.03 -16.67 -6.69
C ASP A 147 -3.37 -15.37 -6.20
N VAL A 148 -2.35 -15.49 -5.34
CA VAL A 148 -1.68 -14.33 -4.74
C VAL A 148 -0.90 -13.54 -5.78
N ALA A 149 -0.26 -14.20 -6.75
CA ALA A 149 0.48 -13.51 -7.81
C ALA A 149 -0.47 -12.76 -8.74
N GLU A 150 -1.60 -13.37 -9.14
CA GLU A 150 -2.62 -12.67 -9.92
C GLU A 150 -3.19 -11.47 -9.15
N LEU A 151 -3.57 -11.66 -7.89
CA LEU A 151 -4.11 -10.60 -7.05
C LEU A 151 -3.12 -9.45 -6.86
N ALA A 152 -1.85 -9.76 -6.54
CA ALA A 152 -0.78 -8.77 -6.42
C ALA A 152 -0.52 -8.03 -7.74
N SER A 153 -0.70 -8.70 -8.89
CA SER A 153 -0.55 -8.07 -10.22
C SER A 153 -1.75 -7.20 -10.64
N GLY A 154 -2.82 -7.17 -9.82
CA GLY A 154 -4.07 -6.46 -10.12
C GLY A 154 -4.95 -7.19 -11.14
N ILE A 155 -4.77 -8.51 -11.31
CA ILE A 155 -5.55 -9.36 -12.20
C ILE A 155 -6.60 -10.12 -11.39
N LEU A 156 -7.87 -9.99 -11.80
CA LEU A 156 -8.98 -10.74 -11.21
C LEU A 156 -9.77 -11.41 -12.34
N ASN A 157 -9.89 -12.75 -12.30
CA ASN A 157 -10.54 -13.55 -13.34
C ASN A 157 -10.02 -13.24 -14.76
N GLY A 158 -8.70 -13.08 -14.91
CA GLY A 158 -8.04 -12.80 -16.19
C GLY A 158 -8.18 -11.36 -16.70
N VAL A 159 -8.78 -10.45 -15.93
CA VAL A 159 -8.91 -9.03 -16.28
C VAL A 159 -8.01 -8.20 -15.38
N LYS A 160 -7.18 -7.34 -15.98
CA LYS A 160 -6.33 -6.38 -15.25
C LYS A 160 -7.14 -5.15 -14.86
N TYR A 161 -7.41 -4.99 -13.57
CA TYR A 161 -8.20 -3.88 -13.02
C TYR A 161 -7.33 -2.74 -12.45
N GLY A 162 -6.08 -3.02 -12.08
CA GLY A 162 -5.24 -2.07 -11.37
C GLY A 162 -3.75 -2.16 -11.71
N THR A 163 -3.00 -1.30 -11.03
CA THR A 163 -1.53 -1.37 -10.97
C THR A 163 -1.11 -2.54 -10.08
N ALA A 164 0.05 -3.12 -10.39
CA ALA A 164 0.61 -4.20 -9.58
C ALA A 164 1.15 -3.63 -8.26
N MET A 165 1.03 -4.41 -7.20
CA MET A 165 1.70 -4.21 -5.93
C MET A 165 3.22 -4.38 -6.12
N SER A 166 4.00 -3.57 -5.42
CA SER A 166 5.43 -3.74 -5.29
C SER A 166 5.77 -4.92 -4.36
N TRP A 167 7.04 -5.35 -4.35
CA TRP A 167 7.48 -6.35 -3.39
C TRP A 167 7.33 -5.84 -1.95
N GLN A 168 7.51 -4.53 -1.72
CA GLN A 168 7.33 -3.89 -0.41
C GLN A 168 5.87 -3.92 0.04
N ASP A 169 4.92 -3.66 -0.87
CA ASP A 169 3.50 -3.71 -0.54
C ASP A 169 3.09 -5.13 -0.09
N CYS A 170 3.58 -6.15 -0.80
CA CYS A 170 3.37 -7.56 -0.45
C CYS A 170 4.04 -7.92 0.89
N PHE A 171 5.25 -7.39 1.14
CA PHE A 171 5.98 -7.61 2.39
C PHE A 171 5.23 -7.02 3.59
N VAL A 172 4.83 -5.75 3.49
CA VAL A 172 4.09 -5.04 4.54
C VAL A 172 2.78 -5.76 4.83
N LEU A 173 2.03 -6.15 3.79
CA LEU A 173 0.82 -6.96 3.97
C LEU A 173 1.11 -8.28 4.70
N GLY A 174 2.16 -9.01 4.29
CA GLY A 174 2.58 -10.24 4.95
C GLY A 174 2.92 -10.05 6.44
N GLN A 175 3.70 -9.01 6.78
CA GLN A 175 4.04 -8.68 8.17
C GLN A 175 2.80 -8.37 9.01
N HIS A 176 1.84 -7.64 8.43
CA HIS A 176 0.60 -7.32 9.12
C HIS A 176 -0.27 -8.56 9.34
N LEU A 177 -0.38 -9.44 8.34
CA LEU A 177 -1.07 -10.73 8.51
C LEU A 177 -0.40 -11.60 9.57
N TYR A 178 0.93 -11.58 9.64
CA TYR A 178 1.68 -12.28 10.68
C TYR A 178 1.31 -11.75 12.07
N ALA A 179 1.26 -10.42 12.24
CA ALA A 179 0.86 -9.78 13.49
C ALA A 179 -0.59 -10.10 13.90
N LEU A 180 -1.48 -10.23 12.90
CA LEU A 180 -2.86 -10.70 13.09
C LEU A 180 -2.97 -12.20 13.35
N ARG A 181 -1.84 -12.93 13.30
CA ARG A 181 -1.73 -14.38 13.42
C ARG A 181 -2.44 -15.14 12.28
N ASP A 182 -2.64 -14.50 11.14
CA ASP A 182 -3.19 -15.13 9.94
C ASP A 182 -2.08 -15.77 9.09
N TYR A 183 -1.41 -16.76 9.70
CA TYR A 183 -0.21 -17.36 9.13
C TYR A 183 -0.44 -18.02 7.77
N ASN A 184 -1.66 -18.53 7.53
CA ASN A 184 -2.03 -19.17 6.26
C ASN A 184 -1.96 -18.19 5.08
N HIS A 185 -2.35 -16.92 5.31
CA HIS A 185 -2.22 -15.88 4.31
C HIS A 185 -0.84 -15.20 4.36
N THR A 186 -0.18 -15.14 5.53
CA THR A 186 1.17 -14.59 5.64
C THR A 186 2.16 -15.25 4.69
N VAL A 187 2.28 -16.59 4.72
CA VAL A 187 3.28 -17.31 3.94
C VAL A 187 3.23 -16.98 2.45
N PRO A 188 2.09 -17.11 1.76
CA PRO A 188 2.05 -16.85 0.32
C PRO A 188 2.28 -15.37 -0.03
N TRP A 189 1.88 -14.41 0.81
CA TRP A 189 2.19 -13.00 0.58
C TRP A 189 3.67 -12.66 0.75
N LEU A 190 4.35 -13.27 1.73
CA LEU A 190 5.80 -13.13 1.88
C LEU A 190 6.56 -13.83 0.75
N GLN A 191 6.10 -15.00 0.29
CA GLN A 191 6.67 -15.65 -0.89
C GLN A 191 6.53 -14.77 -2.14
N GLN A 192 5.35 -14.20 -2.38
CA GLN A 192 5.11 -13.30 -3.50
C GLN A 192 6.01 -12.05 -3.43
N SER A 193 6.20 -11.50 -2.23
CA SER A 193 7.14 -10.41 -2.01
C SER A 193 8.56 -10.79 -2.43
N MET A 194 9.07 -11.94 -1.98
CA MET A 194 10.45 -12.36 -2.30
C MET A 194 10.62 -12.71 -3.79
N GLN A 195 9.59 -13.26 -4.43
CA GLN A 195 9.60 -13.45 -5.87
C GLN A 195 9.73 -12.12 -6.61
N LEU A 196 8.91 -11.12 -6.28
CA LEU A 196 8.95 -9.80 -6.91
C LEU A 196 10.27 -9.07 -6.64
N LEU A 197 10.87 -9.26 -5.45
CA LEU A 197 12.19 -8.70 -5.11
C LEU A 197 13.29 -9.35 -5.97
N GLY A 198 13.27 -10.67 -6.14
CA GLY A 198 14.23 -11.40 -6.98
C GLY A 198 14.18 -11.00 -8.46
N GLU A 199 13.07 -10.44 -8.93
CA GLU A 199 12.91 -9.91 -10.29
C GLU A 199 13.49 -8.49 -10.47
N GLN A 200 13.83 -7.79 -9.39
CA GLN A 200 14.40 -6.44 -9.46
C GLN A 200 15.87 -6.46 -9.88
N SER A 201 16.34 -5.40 -10.56
CA SER A 201 17.75 -5.28 -10.95
C SER A 201 18.71 -5.28 -9.75
N TYR A 202 18.23 -4.81 -8.60
CA TYR A 202 18.96 -4.77 -7.32
C TYR A 202 18.63 -5.98 -6.42
N GLY A 203 17.86 -6.97 -6.90
CA GLY A 203 17.42 -8.12 -6.10
C GLY A 203 18.57 -8.99 -5.59
N SER A 204 19.74 -8.92 -6.23
CA SER A 204 20.97 -9.62 -5.83
C SER A 204 21.96 -8.74 -5.04
N GLU A 205 21.61 -7.49 -4.72
CA GLU A 205 22.44 -6.63 -3.86
C GLU A 205 22.32 -7.06 -2.40
N SER A 206 23.39 -6.88 -1.61
CA SER A 206 23.42 -7.30 -0.20
C SER A 206 22.22 -6.80 0.61
N ALA A 207 21.76 -5.56 0.39
CA ALA A 207 20.60 -5.03 1.10
C ALA A 207 19.31 -5.84 0.83
N SER A 208 19.09 -6.28 -0.41
CA SER A 208 17.96 -7.13 -0.78
C SER A 208 18.06 -8.52 -0.16
N LEU A 209 19.27 -9.05 -0.10
CA LEU A 209 19.53 -10.35 0.52
C LEU A 209 19.32 -10.30 2.04
N ASP A 210 19.64 -9.19 2.71
CA ASP A 210 19.32 -8.97 4.12
C ASP A 210 17.80 -9.00 4.36
N PHE A 211 17.00 -8.45 3.44
CA PHE A 211 15.53 -8.58 3.50
C PHE A 211 15.06 -10.02 3.31
N MET A 212 15.66 -10.78 2.39
CA MET A 212 15.33 -12.19 2.19
C MET A 212 15.64 -13.02 3.43
N GLU A 213 16.76 -12.76 4.11
CA GLU A 213 17.10 -13.40 5.38
C GLU A 213 16.06 -13.10 6.48
N ALA A 214 15.54 -11.88 6.54
CA ALA A 214 14.44 -11.57 7.47
C ALA A 214 13.19 -12.40 7.18
N VAL A 215 12.87 -12.65 5.90
CA VAL A 215 11.74 -13.52 5.49
C VAL A 215 11.98 -14.99 5.79
N VAL A 216 13.23 -15.46 5.72
CA VAL A 216 13.59 -16.81 6.17
C VAL A 216 13.14 -17.05 7.60
N GLU A 217 13.36 -16.10 8.52
CA GLU A 217 12.96 -16.25 9.91
C GLU A 217 11.44 -16.34 10.08
N TYR A 218 10.68 -15.49 9.38
CA TYR A 218 9.21 -15.60 9.36
C TYR A 218 8.75 -16.99 8.91
N HIS A 219 9.33 -17.53 7.83
CA HIS A 219 9.00 -18.86 7.33
C HIS A 219 9.41 -19.97 8.32
N ARG A 220 10.56 -19.84 8.99
CA ARG A 220 10.99 -20.78 10.04
C ARG A 220 10.00 -20.83 11.20
N GLU A 221 9.66 -19.69 11.77
CA GLU A 221 8.72 -19.59 12.89
C GLU A 221 7.35 -20.18 12.53
N MET A 222 6.88 -19.91 11.32
CA MET A 222 5.61 -20.43 10.82
C MET A 222 5.62 -21.93 10.54
N GLY A 223 6.78 -22.57 10.43
CA GLY A 223 6.91 -23.97 10.02
C GLY A 223 6.87 -24.17 8.49
N ALA A 224 7.01 -23.10 7.71
CA ALA A 224 7.09 -23.13 6.25
C ALA A 224 8.52 -23.49 5.80
N HIS A 225 9.03 -24.64 6.26
CA HIS A 225 10.43 -25.03 6.15
C HIS A 225 10.93 -25.09 4.70
N GLU A 226 10.11 -25.60 3.76
CA GLU A 226 10.47 -25.65 2.34
C GLU A 226 10.68 -24.24 1.74
N SER A 227 9.85 -23.28 2.14
CA SER A 227 9.96 -21.88 1.68
C SER A 227 11.18 -21.20 2.26
N ALA A 228 11.43 -21.40 3.56
CA ALA A 228 12.64 -20.94 4.23
C ALA A 228 13.90 -21.52 3.55
N LEU A 229 13.91 -22.82 3.27
CA LEU A 229 15.05 -23.51 2.64
C LEU A 229 15.30 -22.99 1.22
N SER A 230 14.24 -22.77 0.44
CA SER A 230 14.35 -22.19 -0.90
C SER A 230 15.01 -20.81 -0.88
N LEU A 231 14.61 -19.93 0.06
CA LEU A 231 15.21 -18.61 0.21
C LEU A 231 16.67 -18.69 0.68
N VAL A 232 16.97 -19.52 1.68
CA VAL A 232 18.36 -19.74 2.14
C VAL A 232 19.25 -20.19 0.98
N ASN A 233 18.79 -21.14 0.17
CA ASN A 233 19.53 -21.63 -0.99
C ASN A 233 19.72 -20.54 -2.05
N HIS A 234 18.70 -19.71 -2.30
CA HIS A 234 18.81 -18.58 -3.21
C HIS A 234 19.86 -17.57 -2.72
N VAL A 235 19.79 -17.16 -1.46
CA VAL A 235 20.72 -16.22 -0.85
C VAL A 235 22.17 -16.74 -0.87
N LEU A 236 22.38 -18.00 -0.49
CA LEU A 236 23.69 -18.66 -0.55
C LEU A 236 24.21 -18.86 -1.98
N SER A 237 23.33 -18.92 -2.99
CA SER A 237 23.75 -19.01 -4.38
C SER A 237 24.35 -17.70 -4.91
N ILE A 238 24.01 -16.56 -4.28
CA ILE A 238 24.48 -15.23 -4.67
C ILE A 238 25.71 -14.84 -3.84
N GLU A 239 25.65 -14.96 -2.52
CA GLU A 239 26.76 -14.59 -1.61
C GLU A 239 27.12 -15.74 -0.63
N PRO A 240 27.75 -16.82 -1.10
CA PRO A 240 28.04 -18.01 -0.28
C PRO A 240 29.01 -17.75 0.87
N ASP A 241 30.06 -16.96 0.64
CA ASP A 241 31.12 -16.74 1.64
C ASP A 241 30.69 -15.74 2.72
N GLN A 242 30.07 -14.62 2.28
CA GLN A 242 29.61 -13.55 3.17
C GLN A 242 28.42 -13.97 4.04
N ARG A 243 27.59 -14.91 3.55
CA ARG A 243 26.42 -15.43 4.28
C ARG A 243 26.58 -16.87 4.75
N SER A 244 27.81 -17.28 5.02
CA SER A 244 28.13 -18.62 5.51
C SER A 244 27.43 -18.97 6.84
N HIS A 245 26.96 -17.99 7.62
CA HIS A 245 26.12 -18.21 8.81
C HIS A 245 24.80 -18.93 8.50
N LEU A 246 24.28 -18.82 7.26
CA LEU A 246 23.06 -19.52 6.84
C LEU A 246 23.26 -21.02 6.59
N LEU A 247 24.50 -21.53 6.52
CA LEU A 247 24.76 -22.95 6.27
C LEU A 247 24.20 -23.84 7.38
N GLU A 248 24.31 -23.39 8.64
CA GLU A 248 23.72 -24.10 9.78
C GLU A 248 22.19 -24.09 9.69
N ALA A 249 21.59 -22.93 9.37
CA ALA A 249 20.14 -22.81 9.19
C ALA A 249 19.65 -23.71 8.04
N ARG A 250 20.40 -23.80 6.94
CA ARG A 250 20.09 -24.70 5.82
C ARG A 250 20.02 -26.15 6.27
N GLN A 251 21.04 -26.62 6.99
CA GLN A 251 21.09 -28.00 7.48
C GLN A 251 19.93 -28.30 8.43
N GLN A 252 19.65 -27.41 9.38
CA GLN A 252 18.52 -27.56 10.30
C GLN A 252 17.18 -27.65 9.55
N LEU A 253 16.99 -26.83 8.51
CA LEU A 253 15.78 -26.86 7.69
C LEU A 253 15.65 -28.17 6.91
N GLU A 254 16.74 -28.71 6.36
CA GLU A 254 16.75 -30.00 5.66
C GLU A 254 16.39 -31.16 6.60
N GLU A 255 16.90 -31.15 7.83
CA GLU A 255 16.57 -32.13 8.87
C GLU A 255 15.07 -32.06 9.22
N LEU A 256 14.54 -30.86 9.50
CA LEU A 256 13.12 -30.66 9.81
C LEU A 256 12.19 -31.14 8.68
N ILE A 257 12.55 -30.88 7.42
CA ILE A 257 11.78 -31.35 6.25
C ILE A 257 11.83 -32.88 6.16
N THR A 258 13.01 -33.48 6.38
CA THR A 258 13.20 -34.93 6.31
C THR A 258 12.43 -35.67 7.41
N ASP A 259 12.43 -35.12 8.62
CA ASP A 259 11.68 -35.64 9.76
C ASP A 259 10.17 -35.44 9.61
N GLY A 260 9.74 -34.68 8.59
CA GLY A 260 8.35 -34.34 8.34
C GLY A 260 7.78 -33.48 9.45
N ASP A 261 8.62 -32.65 10.09
CA ASP A 261 8.19 -31.77 11.14
C ASP A 261 7.20 -30.74 10.59
N LYS A 262 6.07 -30.64 11.29
CA LYS A 262 5.01 -29.66 11.02
C LYS A 262 4.79 -28.78 12.23
N ASN A 263 5.71 -28.78 13.19
CA ASN A 263 5.62 -27.88 14.34
C ASN A 263 5.94 -26.46 13.86
N GLY A 264 4.97 -25.56 13.99
CA GLY A 264 5.11 -24.17 13.57
C GLY A 264 3.84 -23.38 13.80
N LEU A 265 3.93 -22.05 13.71
CA LEU A 265 2.80 -21.17 13.99
C LEU A 265 1.60 -21.40 13.04
N LEU A 266 1.83 -21.88 11.80
CA LEU A 266 0.76 -22.25 10.85
C LEU A 266 -0.26 -23.24 11.44
N HIS A 267 0.20 -24.12 12.33
CA HIS A 267 -0.65 -25.12 12.98
C HIS A 267 -1.27 -24.64 14.30
N LEU A 268 -0.80 -23.52 14.87
CA LEU A 268 -1.34 -22.93 16.09
C LEU A 268 -2.63 -22.15 15.87
N THR A 269 -2.88 -21.68 14.65
CA THR A 269 -4.17 -21.15 14.22
C THR A 269 -5.25 -22.23 14.10
N ALA A 270 -5.02 -23.43 14.65
CA ALA A 270 -6.04 -24.45 14.83
C ALA A 270 -7.19 -23.91 15.70
N ARG A 271 -8.11 -23.22 15.02
CA ARG A 271 -9.56 -23.24 15.16
C ARG A 271 -10.05 -22.87 16.55
N ARG A 272 -10.54 -21.64 16.71
CA ARG A 272 -11.43 -21.35 17.83
C ARG A 272 -12.67 -22.23 17.67
N PRO A 273 -12.97 -23.15 18.61
CA PRO A 273 -14.17 -23.96 18.52
C PRO A 273 -15.40 -23.04 18.42
N GLY A 274 -16.19 -23.18 17.36
CA GLY A 274 -17.36 -22.33 17.10
C GLY A 274 -17.13 -21.14 16.17
N ASP A 275 -16.01 -21.08 15.45
CA ASP A 275 -15.83 -20.09 14.38
C ASP A 275 -16.89 -20.30 13.26
N TYR A 276 -17.67 -19.25 13.00
CA TYR A 276 -18.66 -19.23 11.93
C TYR A 276 -18.03 -19.50 10.56
N HIS A 277 -16.78 -19.08 10.35
CA HIS A 277 -16.07 -19.25 9.09
C HIS A 277 -15.75 -20.72 8.74
N GLU A 278 -15.86 -21.65 9.70
CA GLU A 278 -15.68 -23.10 9.43
C GLU A 278 -17.00 -23.84 9.19
N SER A 279 -18.12 -23.16 9.43
CA SER A 279 -19.46 -23.72 9.32
C SER A 279 -19.75 -24.18 7.88
N ARG A 280 -20.72 -25.10 7.76
CA ARG A 280 -21.19 -25.55 6.44
C ARG A 280 -21.87 -24.39 5.70
N GLU A 281 -22.54 -23.53 6.45
CA GLU A 281 -23.21 -22.32 6.00
C GLU A 281 -22.24 -21.33 5.36
N PHE A 282 -21.09 -21.07 6.01
CA PHE A 282 -20.08 -20.16 5.45
C PHE A 282 -19.43 -20.72 4.19
N ARG A 283 -19.09 -22.02 4.16
CA ARG A 283 -18.62 -22.68 2.94
C ARG A 283 -19.64 -22.56 1.80
N MET A 284 -20.92 -22.77 2.08
CA MET A 284 -21.98 -22.60 1.08
C MET A 284 -22.08 -21.14 0.61
N TYR A 285 -21.90 -20.16 1.51
CA TYR A 285 -21.82 -18.74 1.15
C TYR A 285 -20.67 -18.47 0.17
N GLU A 286 -19.46 -18.96 0.44
CA GLU A 286 -18.31 -18.76 -0.46
C GLU A 286 -18.56 -19.40 -1.85
N GLN A 287 -19.15 -20.60 -1.90
CA GLN A 287 -19.52 -21.26 -3.15
C GLN A 287 -20.55 -20.47 -3.96
N VAL A 288 -21.53 -19.85 -3.29
CA VAL A 288 -22.51 -18.96 -3.94
C VAL A 288 -21.81 -17.71 -4.48
N CYS A 289 -20.88 -17.11 -3.72
CA CYS A 289 -20.10 -15.96 -4.19
C CYS A 289 -19.28 -16.30 -5.46
N ARG A 290 -18.74 -17.51 -5.56
CA ARG A 290 -18.03 -18.00 -6.75
C ARG A 290 -18.94 -18.44 -7.90
N GLY A 291 -20.26 -18.51 -7.68
CA GLY A 291 -21.23 -18.97 -8.67
C GLY A 291 -21.25 -20.48 -8.88
N GLU A 292 -20.64 -21.27 -7.99
CA GLU A 292 -20.66 -22.74 -8.04
C GLU A 292 -22.05 -23.32 -7.74
N LEU A 293 -22.84 -22.58 -6.96
CA LEU A 293 -24.19 -22.96 -6.56
C LEU A 293 -25.21 -22.03 -7.22
N ALA A 294 -25.95 -22.55 -8.19
CA ALA A 294 -27.05 -21.85 -8.83
C ALA A 294 -28.41 -22.45 -8.42
N PRO A 295 -29.46 -21.62 -8.29
CA PRO A 295 -30.82 -22.13 -8.10
C PRO A 295 -31.25 -23.02 -9.27
N LEU A 296 -32.04 -24.06 -8.99
CA LEU A 296 -32.62 -24.93 -10.00
C LEU A 296 -33.41 -24.12 -11.06
N PRO A 297 -33.36 -24.49 -12.35
CA PRO A 297 -34.10 -23.79 -13.41
C PRO A 297 -35.61 -23.67 -13.13
N SER A 298 -36.19 -24.66 -12.45
CA SER A 298 -37.60 -24.64 -12.02
C SER A 298 -37.92 -23.51 -11.03
N LYS A 299 -36.99 -23.17 -10.14
CA LYS A 299 -37.12 -22.04 -9.21
C LYS A 299 -36.88 -20.71 -9.93
N GLN A 300 -35.92 -20.65 -10.85
CA GLN A 300 -35.63 -19.44 -11.63
C GLN A 300 -36.75 -19.08 -12.61
N ARG A 301 -37.45 -20.08 -13.17
CA ARG A 301 -38.56 -19.89 -14.13
C ARG A 301 -39.65 -18.94 -13.63
N ASN A 302 -39.83 -18.80 -12.32
CA ASN A 302 -40.88 -17.96 -11.74
C ASN A 302 -40.42 -16.52 -11.44
N LEU A 303 -39.11 -16.26 -11.47
CA LEU A 303 -38.55 -14.93 -11.24
C LEU A 303 -38.88 -14.00 -12.41
N ARG A 304 -39.22 -12.74 -12.10
CA ARG A 304 -39.57 -11.74 -13.10
C ARG A 304 -38.82 -10.43 -12.85
N CYS A 305 -38.37 -9.81 -13.93
CA CYS A 305 -37.95 -8.42 -13.94
C CYS A 305 -39.13 -7.55 -14.37
N ARG A 306 -39.42 -6.49 -13.62
CA ARG A 306 -40.55 -5.58 -13.91
C ARG A 306 -40.18 -4.13 -13.63
N LEU A 307 -40.70 -3.22 -14.45
CA LEU A 307 -40.64 -1.79 -14.16
C LEU A 307 -41.77 -1.43 -13.19
N ARG A 308 -41.44 -0.93 -12.00
CA ARG A 308 -42.40 -0.50 -10.97
C ARG A 308 -42.50 1.01 -10.96
N LYS A 309 -43.72 1.54 -11.10
CA LYS A 309 -44.01 2.96 -10.83
C LYS A 309 -44.03 3.19 -9.32
N SER A 310 -43.31 4.20 -8.86
CA SER A 310 -43.34 4.60 -7.46
C SER A 310 -44.69 5.23 -7.11
N ARG A 311 -45.24 4.87 -5.95
CA ARG A 311 -46.41 5.54 -5.37
C ARG A 311 -46.05 6.83 -4.63
N LEU A 312 -44.75 7.05 -4.38
CA LEU A 312 -44.20 8.16 -3.60
C LEU A 312 -43.62 9.28 -4.50
N GLY A 313 -43.99 9.31 -5.79
CA GLY A 313 -43.55 10.36 -6.72
C GLY A 313 -42.14 10.17 -7.30
N TYR A 314 -41.40 9.11 -6.92
CA TYR A 314 -40.13 8.77 -7.56
C TYR A 314 -40.32 8.32 -9.02
N ALA A 315 -39.25 8.44 -9.82
CA ALA A 315 -39.22 7.87 -11.16
C ALA A 315 -39.50 6.35 -11.12
N PRO A 316 -40.10 5.77 -12.18
CA PRO A 316 -40.23 4.32 -12.28
C PRO A 316 -38.86 3.64 -12.16
N PHE A 317 -38.75 2.63 -11.30
CA PHE A 317 -37.51 1.89 -11.07
C PHE A 317 -37.63 0.45 -11.56
N LYS A 318 -36.50 -0.14 -11.91
CA LYS A 318 -36.42 -1.52 -12.38
C LYS A 318 -36.30 -2.43 -11.16
N LEU A 319 -37.20 -3.40 -11.04
CA LEU A 319 -37.19 -4.40 -10.00
C LEU A 319 -36.87 -5.76 -10.60
N GLU A 320 -35.87 -6.43 -10.06
CA GLU A 320 -35.46 -7.79 -10.40
C GLU A 320 -35.72 -8.72 -9.22
N GLU A 321 -36.49 -9.78 -9.43
CA GLU A 321 -36.72 -10.81 -8.41
C GLU A 321 -35.56 -11.80 -8.41
N LEU A 322 -34.83 -11.91 -7.30
CA LEU A 322 -33.71 -12.86 -7.12
C LEU A 322 -34.15 -14.13 -6.38
N HIS A 323 -35.13 -14.00 -5.48
CA HIS A 323 -35.72 -15.13 -4.76
C HIS A 323 -37.16 -14.83 -4.37
N LEU A 324 -38.01 -15.86 -4.24
CA LEU A 324 -39.44 -15.69 -3.91
C LEU A 324 -39.77 -15.99 -2.44
N ASP A 325 -39.00 -16.87 -1.77
CA ASP A 325 -39.24 -17.25 -0.37
C ASP A 325 -37.92 -17.63 0.36
N PRO A 326 -37.31 -16.71 1.14
CA PRO A 326 -37.78 -15.34 1.37
C PRO A 326 -37.70 -14.49 0.09
N LEU A 327 -38.59 -13.49 -0.02
CA LEU A 327 -38.58 -12.57 -1.15
C LEU A 327 -37.28 -11.73 -1.12
N VAL A 328 -36.42 -11.94 -2.12
CA VAL A 328 -35.20 -11.14 -2.34
C VAL A 328 -35.36 -10.45 -3.68
N VAL A 329 -35.26 -9.12 -3.68
CA VAL A 329 -35.38 -8.30 -4.90
C VAL A 329 -34.21 -7.34 -4.98
N GLN A 330 -33.66 -7.15 -6.18
CA GLN A 330 -32.69 -6.12 -6.48
C GLN A 330 -33.39 -4.97 -7.19
N LEU A 331 -33.21 -3.77 -6.65
CA LEU A 331 -33.75 -2.55 -7.25
C LEU A 331 -32.63 -1.83 -7.99
N HIS A 332 -32.87 -1.59 -9.27
CA HIS A 332 -31.93 -0.89 -10.13
C HIS A 332 -32.48 0.49 -10.47
N GLN A 333 -31.58 1.49 -10.54
CA GLN A 333 -31.89 2.84 -10.97
C GLN A 333 -33.02 3.49 -10.14
N VAL A 334 -32.98 3.29 -8.82
CA VAL A 334 -33.97 3.86 -7.88
C VAL A 334 -33.90 5.39 -7.85
N ILE A 335 -32.69 5.94 -7.98
CA ILE A 335 -32.42 7.38 -8.09
C ILE A 335 -32.04 7.66 -9.54
N GLY A 336 -32.80 8.52 -10.21
CA GLY A 336 -32.51 8.91 -11.59
C GLY A 336 -31.30 9.83 -11.67
N SER A 337 -30.61 9.84 -12.82
CA SER A 337 -29.49 10.73 -13.13
C SER A 337 -29.83 12.23 -13.19
N ASN A 338 -31.11 12.59 -12.95
CA ASN A 338 -31.61 13.97 -12.96
C ASN A 338 -31.95 14.52 -11.56
N CYS A 339 -31.43 13.92 -10.48
CA CYS A 339 -31.53 14.54 -9.15
C CYS A 339 -30.54 15.72 -9.02
N ASN A 340 -30.84 16.84 -9.68
CA ASN A 340 -30.45 18.15 -9.17
C ASN A 340 -31.23 18.36 -7.86
N MET A 341 -30.60 17.99 -6.74
CA MET A 341 -30.99 18.50 -5.43
C MET A 341 -30.64 19.99 -5.39
N ASN A 342 -31.48 20.82 -6.03
CA ASN A 342 -31.62 22.21 -5.64
C ASN A 342 -32.33 22.20 -4.28
N MET A 343 -31.57 22.03 -3.19
CA MET A 343 -32.00 22.50 -1.89
C MET A 343 -31.97 24.04 -1.95
N LYS A 344 -33.16 24.64 -2.01
CA LYS A 344 -33.38 26.01 -1.58
C LYS A 344 -33.82 26.00 -0.12
#